data_AF-A0A947A369-F1
#
_entry.id   AF-A0A947A369-F1
#
_cell.length_a   1.000
_cell.length_b   1.000
_cell.length_c   1.000
_cell.angle_alpha   90.00
_cell.angle_beta   90.00
_cell.angle_gamma   90.00
#
_symmetry.space_group_name_H-M   'P 1'
#
loop_
_entity.id
_entity.type
_entity.pdbx_description
1 polymer ?
#
loop_
_entity_poly.entity_id
_entity_poly.type
_entity_poly.pdbx_seq_one_letter_code
_entity_poly.pdbx_strand_id
1 'polypeptide(L)' 'LRPKGIILRFRSLLETYALIIPYYKLSIYKGDAQIYSIYKDHYFIKVKSDTKSIKQFFRKMMDYKVDNSPTSIEDL' A
#
# COMPACT_ATOMS: atom_id res chain seq x y z
N LEU A 1 -2.83 -2.55 -9.18
CA LEU A 1 -1.49 -2.89 -8.65
C LEU A 1 -0.53 -2.85 -9.82
N ARG A 2 0.72 -2.41 -9.63
CA ARG A 2 1.75 -2.41 -10.67
C ARG A 2 2.81 -3.46 -10.32
N PRO A 3 3.55 -4.00 -11.30
CA PRO A 3 4.61 -4.97 -11.01
C PRO A 3 5.65 -4.47 -9.99
N LYS A 4 6.05 -3.19 -10.07
CA LYS A 4 7.10 -2.62 -9.18
C LYS A 4 6.56 -1.69 -8.09
N GLY A 5 5.26 -1.70 -7.82
CA GLY A 5 4.68 -0.86 -6.77
C GLY A 5 3.17 -0.67 -6.86
N ILE A 6 2.68 0.36 -6.20
CA ILE A 6 1.26 0.71 -6.18
C ILE A 6 1.04 2.15 -6.63
N ILE A 7 -0.13 2.40 -7.20
CA ILE A 7 -0.65 3.75 -7.41
C ILE A 7 -1.81 3.92 -6.42
N LEU A 8 -1.69 4.89 -5.54
CA LEU A 8 -2.78 5.35 -4.69
C LEU A 8 -3.41 6.57 -5.32
N ARG A 9 -4.54 6.35 -5.97
CA ARG A 9 -5.37 7.44 -6.50
C ARG A 9 -6.43 7.81 -5.48
N PHE A 10 -6.56 9.10 -5.17
CA PHE A 10 -7.63 9.63 -4.35
C PHE A 10 -8.11 10.96 -4.93
N ARG A 11 -9.34 11.34 -4.57
CA ARG A 11 -9.94 12.59 -5.02
C ARG A 11 -10.04 13.53 -3.82
N SER A 12 -9.60 14.76 -4.00
CA SER A 12 -9.83 15.85 -3.06
C SER A 12 -10.67 16.91 -3.78
N LEU A 13 -11.92 17.07 -3.36
CA LEU A 13 -12.88 17.95 -4.03
C LEU A 13 -13.03 17.64 -5.53
N LEU A 14 -12.57 18.53 -6.41
CA LEU A 14 -12.63 18.40 -7.87
C LEU A 14 -11.34 17.83 -8.47
N GLU A 15 -10.28 17.75 -7.68
CA GLU A 15 -8.96 17.35 -8.15
C GLU A 15 -8.71 15.88 -7.85
N THR A 16 -8.09 15.20 -8.82
CA THR A 16 -7.70 13.80 -8.69
C THR A 16 -6.19 13.73 -8.53
N TYR A 17 -5.76 13.20 -7.40
CA TYR A 17 -4.37 13.02 -7.06
C TYR A 17 -3.98 11.55 -7.20
N ALA A 18 -2.73 11.30 -7.58
CA ALA A 18 -2.17 9.96 -7.64
C ALA A 18 -0.78 9.97 -7.02
N LEU A 19 -0.60 9.15 -5.98
CA LEU A 19 0.69 8.90 -5.36
C LEU A 19 1.25 7.57 -5.86
N ILE A 20 2.41 7.63 -6.51
CA ILE A 20 3.14 6.45 -6.99
C ILE A 20 4.08 6.01 -5.86
N ILE A 21 3.88 4.79 -5.36
CA ILE A 21 4.69 4.21 -4.28
C ILE A 21 5.36 2.93 -4.79
N PRO A 22 6.70 2.93 -4.97
CA PRO A 22 7.45 1.70 -5.24
C PRO A 22 7.41 0.74 -4.05
N TYR A 23 7.46 -0.58 -4.31
CA TYR A 23 7.36 -1.59 -3.24
C TYR A 23 8.47 -1.50 -2.18
N TYR A 24 9.68 -1.14 -2.58
CA TYR A 24 10.83 -0.97 -1.67
C TYR A 24 10.70 0.24 -0.71
N LYS A 25 9.79 1.18 -0.99
CA LYS A 25 9.48 2.34 -0.13
C LYS A 25 8.11 2.26 0.52
N LEU A 26 7.36 1.17 0.26
CA LEU A 26 6.00 0.99 0.74
C LEU A 26 6.01 0.35 2.13
N SER A 27 5.57 1.10 3.13
CA SER A 27 5.32 0.58 4.47
C SER A 27 3.83 0.57 4.76
N ILE A 28 3.29 -0.60 5.12
CA ILE A 28 1.86 -0.77 5.44
C ILE A 28 1.76 -1.14 6.92
N TYR A 29 0.99 -0.37 7.66
CA TYR A 29 0.71 -0.61 9.07
C TYR A 29 -0.78 -0.80 9.28
N LYS A 30 -1.15 -1.81 10.05
CA LYS A 30 -2.52 -1.99 10.51
C LYS A 30 -2.60 -1.41 11.93
N GLY A 31 -3.22 -0.25 12.06
CA GLY A 31 -3.42 0.40 13.36
C GLY A 31 -4.64 -0.19 14.05
N ASP A 32 -5.64 0.65 14.31
CA ASP A 32 -6.95 0.20 14.79
C ASP A 32 -7.55 -0.91 13.90
N ALA A 33 -8.43 -1.72 14.46
CA ALA A 33 -9.00 -2.91 13.81
C ALA A 33 -9.62 -2.67 12.42
N GLN A 34 -9.92 -1.41 12.09
CA GLN A 34 -10.54 -0.97 10.86
C GLN A 34 -9.72 0.06 10.07
N ILE A 35 -8.46 0.34 10.43
CA ILE A 35 -7.67 1.37 9.74
C ILE A 35 -6.33 0.80 9.24
N TYR A 36 -6.11 0.87 7.93
CA TYR A 36 -4.81 0.65 7.33
C TYR A 36 -4.12 1.98 7.07
N SER A 37 -2.87 2.08 7.46
CA SER A 37 -2.01 3.23 7.19
C SER A 37 -0.95 2.82 6.17
N ILE A 38 -0.89 3.55 5.06
CA ILE A 38 0.11 3.37 4.01
C ILE A 38 1.08 4.54 4.08
N TYR A 39 2.37 4.23 4.16
CA TYR A 39 3.45 5.19 4.30
C TYR A 39 4.38 5.14 3.09
N LYS A 40 4.86 6.31 2.69
CA LYS A 40 5.95 6.53 1.74
C LYS A 40 6.75 7.73 2.20
N ASP A 41 7.98 7.51 2.67
CA ASP A 41 8.86 8.56 3.18
C ASP A 41 8.11 9.41 4.25
N HIS A 42 7.88 10.70 3.99
CA HIS A 42 7.15 11.63 4.86
C HIS A 42 5.63 11.66 4.64
N TYR A 43 5.12 10.92 3.65
CA TYR A 43 3.70 10.90 3.32
C TYR A 43 3.02 9.69 3.94
N PHE A 44 1.83 9.90 4.49
CA PHE A 44 0.99 8.82 4.99
C PHE A 44 -0.46 8.99 4.56
N ILE A 45 -1.12 7.89 4.26
CA ILE A 45 -2.53 7.82 3.88
C ILE A 45 -3.20 6.78 4.76
N LYS A 46 -4.26 7.18 5.47
CA LYS A 46 -5.07 6.27 6.27
C LYS A 46 -6.33 5.89 5.50
N VAL A 47 -6.58 4.59 5.38
CA VAL A 47 -7.70 4.00 4.66
C VAL A 47 -8.54 3.22 5.65
N LYS A 48 -9.84 3.53 5.70
CA LYS A 48 -10.81 2.81 6.50
C LYS A 48 -11.18 1.49 5.82
N SER A 49 -11.08 0.37 6.54
CA SER A 49 -11.37 -0.98 6.07
C SER A 49 -12.63 -1.56 6.70
N ASP A 50 -13.74 -0.90 6.43
CA ASP A 50 -15.04 -1.33 6.94
C ASP A 50 -15.54 -2.61 6.26
N THR A 51 -15.16 -2.81 5.00
CA THR A 51 -15.65 -3.93 4.19
C THR A 51 -14.63 -5.07 4.09
N LYS A 52 -15.15 -6.30 3.95
CA LYS A 52 -14.34 -7.50 3.71
C LYS A 52 -13.52 -7.40 2.42
N SER A 53 -14.07 -6.76 1.38
CA SER A 53 -13.40 -6.56 0.10
C SER A 53 -12.14 -5.70 0.23
N ILE A 54 -12.17 -4.63 1.03
CA ILE A 54 -10.99 -3.80 1.30
C ILE A 54 -9.91 -4.63 2.01
N LYS A 55 -10.29 -5.41 3.03
CA LYS A 55 -9.35 -6.29 3.75
C LYS A 55 -8.70 -7.32 2.81
N GLN A 56 -9.48 -7.92 1.90
CA GLN A 56 -8.97 -8.86 0.90
C GLN A 56 -8.05 -8.19 -0.11
N PHE A 57 -8.35 -6.96 -0.51
CA PHE A 57 -7.49 -6.17 -1.39
C PHE A 57 -6.14 -5.85 -0.75
N PHE A 58 -6.11 -5.47 0.54
CA PHE A 58 -4.85 -5.26 1.26
C PHE A 58 -4.02 -6.53 1.39
N ARG A 59 -4.65 -7.70 1.58
CA ARG A 59 -3.95 -8.99 1.54
C ARG A 59 -3.30 -9.23 0.17
N LYS A 60 -4.08 -9.10 -0.91
CA LYS A 60 -3.56 -9.22 -2.27
C LYS A 60 -2.41 -8.25 -2.53
N MET A 61 -2.48 -7.01 -2.03
CA MET A 61 -1.40 -6.04 -2.16
C MET A 61 -0.12 -6.49 -1.44
N MET A 62 -0.25 -7.07 -0.24
CA MET A 62 0.88 -7.61 0.53
C MET A 62 1.53 -8.79 -0.18
N ASP A 63 0.73 -9.72 -0.70
CA ASP A 63 1.23 -10.88 -1.47
C ASP A 63 2.06 -10.41 -2.67
N TYR A 64 1.53 -9.47 -3.45
CA TYR A 64 2.26 -8.87 -4.57
C TYR A 64 3.54 -8.13 -4.16
N LYS A 65 3.56 -7.53 -2.96
CA LYS A 65 4.78 -6.90 -2.45
C LYS A 65 5.85 -7.96 -2.19
N VAL A 66 5.47 -9.09 -1.57
CA VAL A 66 6.40 -10.20 -1.29
C VAL A 66 6.98 -10.75 -2.60
N ASP A 67 6.13 -11.04 -3.58
CA ASP A 67 6.55 -11.60 -4.87
C ASP A 67 7.49 -10.69 -5.67
N ASN A 68 7.43 -9.38 -5.46
CA ASN A 68 8.20 -8.38 -6.21
C ASN A 68 9.25 -7.65 -5.35
N SER A 69 9.47 -8.09 -4.12
CA SER A 69 10.56 -7.55 -3.30
C SER A 69 11.89 -8.14 -3.77
N PRO A 70 12.95 -7.34 -3.92
CA PRO A 70 14.27 -7.89 -4.19
C PRO A 70 14.66 -8.83 -3.03
N THR A 71 15.13 -10.03 -3.35
CA THR A 71 15.70 -10.97 -2.38
C THR A 71 16.77 -10.24 -1.58
N SER A 72 16.69 -10.30 -0.25
CA SER A 72 17.72 -9.73 0.60
C SER A 72 19.04 -10.46 0.33
N ILE A 73 20.16 -9.73 0.34
CA ILE A 73 21.49 -10.31 0.13
C ILE A 73 21.83 -11.36 1.22
N GLU A 74 21.11 -11.33 2.35
CA GLU A 74 21.22 -12.31 3.45
C GLU A 74 20.62 -13.70 3.12
N ASP A 75 19.83 -13.82 2.05
CA ASP A 75 19.19 -15.09 1.62
C ASP A 75 20.03 -15.86 0.56
N LEU A 76 21.27 -15.42 0.28
CA LEU A 76 22.19 -15.97 -0.74
C LEU A 76 23.35 -16.78 -0.14
#